data_AF-A0A650ELN8-F1
#
_entry.id   AF-A0A650ELN8-F1
#
_cell.length_a   1.000
_cell.length_b   1.000
_cell.length_c   1.000
_cell.angle_alpha   90.00
_cell.angle_beta   90.00
_cell.angle_gamma   90.00
#
_symmetry.space_group_name_H-M   'P 1'
#
loop_
_entity.id
_entity.type
_entity.pdbx_description
1 polymer ?
#
loop_
_entity_poly.entity_id
_entity_poly.type
_entity_poly.pdbx_seq_one_letter_code
_entity_poly.pdbx_strand_id
1 'polypeptide(L)'
;MQAYILLFNTSSAFAAERVLRSPLLGEFDFQMSLVPTPKEFLSDCGMSLLIVGGERLIDEELETFWQSVESILQSKKIHYRIQRVI
;
A
#
# COMPACT_ATOMS: atom_id res chain seq x y z
N MET A 1 12.36 -1.99 -3.56
CA MET A 1 11.35 -2.88 -2.92
C MET A 1 10.03 -2.78 -3.68
N GLN A 2 9.27 -3.87 -3.81
CA GLN A 2 7.88 -3.83 -4.30
C GLN A 2 6.91 -4.54 -3.37
N ALA A 3 5.68 -4.04 -3.26
CA ALA A 3 4.64 -4.66 -2.46
C ALA A 3 3.25 -4.32 -2.99
N TYR A 4 2.31 -5.23 -2.76
CA TYR A 4 0.89 -5.06 -3.10
C TYR A 4 0.07 -4.93 -1.82
N ILE A 5 -0.78 -3.91 -1.75
CA ILE A 5 -1.82 -3.81 -0.72
C ILE A 5 -3.09 -4.37 -1.35
N LEU A 6 -3.43 -5.60 -0.96
CA LEU A 6 -4.64 -6.30 -1.36
C LEU A 6 -5.81 -5.78 -0.54
N LEU A 7 -6.89 -5.41 -1.22
CA LEU A 7 -8.06 -4.81 -0.61
C LEU A 7 -9.26 -5.72 -0.86
N PHE A 8 -10.29 -5.61 -0.02
CA PHE A 8 -11.40 -6.57 -0.05
C PHE A 8 -12.57 -6.12 -0.94
N ASN A 9 -12.63 -4.82 -1.27
CA ASN A 9 -13.61 -4.29 -2.20
C ASN A 9 -13.09 -3.03 -2.91
N THR A 10 -13.73 -2.68 -4.02
CA THR A 10 -13.40 -1.53 -4.86
C THR A 10 -13.43 -0.20 -4.10
N SER A 11 -14.40 0.00 -3.21
CA SER A 11 -14.50 1.22 -2.41
C SER A 11 -13.30 1.39 -1.47
N SER A 12 -12.85 0.30 -0.85
CA SER A 12 -11.64 0.26 -0.04
C SER A 12 -10.39 0.54 -0.87
N ALA A 13 -10.35 0.11 -2.15
CA ALA A 13 -9.27 0.41 -3.08
C ALA A 13 -9.05 1.91 -3.30
N PHE A 14 -10.11 2.61 -3.69
CA PHE A 14 -10.05 4.05 -3.87
C PHE A 14 -9.88 4.82 -2.55
N ALA A 15 -10.49 4.33 -1.46
CA ALA A 15 -10.31 4.95 -0.15
C ALA A 15 -8.84 4.87 0.30
N ALA A 16 -8.22 3.69 0.17
CA ALA A 16 -6.83 3.44 0.50
C ALA A 16 -5.90 4.33 -0.34
N GLU A 17 -6.12 4.38 -1.66
CA GLU A 17 -5.33 5.23 -2.55
C GLU A 17 -5.35 6.69 -2.08
N ARG A 18 -6.54 7.22 -1.79
CA ARG A 18 -6.71 8.61 -1.39
C ARG A 18 -6.04 8.92 -0.06
N VAL A 19 -6.11 8.01 0.91
CA VAL A 19 -5.54 8.26 2.25
C VAL A 19 -4.04 8.01 2.30
N LEU A 20 -3.51 7.12 1.46
CA LEU A 20 -2.06 6.88 1.35
C LEU A 20 -1.35 7.91 0.47
N ARG A 21 -2.08 8.72 -0.30
CA ARG A 21 -1.56 9.99 -0.88
C ARG A 21 -1.42 11.11 0.17
N SER A 22 -1.53 10.79 1.46
CA SER A 22 -1.37 11.75 2.56
C SER A 22 0.02 12.38 2.55
N PRO A 23 0.13 13.69 2.87
CA PRO A 23 1.42 14.36 3.07
C PRO A 23 2.33 13.66 4.09
N LEU A 24 1.76 12.92 5.04
CA LEU A 24 2.52 12.15 6.05
C LEU A 24 3.44 11.09 5.43
N LEU A 25 3.10 10.58 4.24
CA LEU A 25 3.98 9.65 3.53
C LEU A 25 4.91 10.36 2.54
N GLY A 26 4.74 11.66 2.31
CA GLY A 26 5.50 12.42 1.32
C GLY A 26 6.98 12.59 1.63
N GLU A 27 7.41 12.27 2.86
CA GLU A 27 8.82 12.25 3.26
C GLU A 27 9.54 10.97 2.79
N PHE A 28 8.80 9.91 2.47
CA PHE A 28 9.36 8.65 1.99
C PHE A 28 9.52 8.65 0.47
N ASP A 29 10.62 8.07 0.00
CA ASP A 29 10.87 7.86 -1.43
C ASP A 29 10.11 6.62 -1.93
N PHE A 30 8.89 6.82 -2.44
CA PHE A 30 8.09 5.74 -3.03
C PHE A 30 7.16 6.22 -4.14
N GLN A 31 6.71 5.27 -4.95
CA GLN A 31 5.63 5.45 -5.90
C GLN A 31 4.47 4.53 -5.54
N MET A 32 3.24 5.00 -5.80
CA MET A 32 2.03 4.23 -5.59
C MET A 32 1.15 4.28 -6.83
N SER A 33 0.55 3.16 -7.20
CA SER A 33 -0.38 3.06 -8.31
C SER A 33 -1.50 2.07 -8.00
N LEU A 34 -2.73 2.42 -8.39
CA LEU A 34 -3.86 1.50 -8.37
C LEU A 34 -3.76 0.61 -9.61
N VAL A 35 -3.64 -0.71 -9.41
CA VAL A 35 -3.43 -1.69 -10.47
C VAL A 35 -4.40 -2.87 -10.32
N PRO A 36 -4.65 -3.64 -11.39
CA PRO A 36 -5.38 -4.90 -11.26
C PRO A 36 -4.66 -5.83 -10.27
N THR A 37 -5.43 -6.53 -9.43
CA THR A 37 -4.84 -7.52 -8.51
C THR A 37 -4.19 -8.65 -9.30
N PRO A 38 -2.91 -8.97 -9.07
CA PRO A 38 -2.24 -10.11 -9.70
C PRO A 38 -3.03 -11.42 -9.47
N LYS A 39 -3.06 -12.27 -10.49
CA LYS A 39 -3.90 -13.48 -10.51
C LYS A 39 -3.48 -14.51 -9.46
N GLU A 40 -2.20 -14.50 -9.11
CA GLU A 40 -1.60 -15.34 -8.07
C GLU A 40 -2.05 -14.95 -6.65
N PHE A 41 -2.60 -13.74 -6.46
CA PHE A 41 -3.05 -13.27 -5.17
C PHE A 41 -4.57 -13.52 -5.03
N LEU A 42 -4.94 -14.40 -4.10
CA LEU A 42 -6.33 -14.65 -3.75
C LEU A 42 -6.93 -13.39 -3.11
N SER A 43 -7.67 -12.60 -3.90
CA SER A 43 -8.44 -11.45 -3.45
C SER A 43 -9.77 -11.39 -4.18
N ASP A 44 -10.84 -11.09 -3.42
CA ASP A 44 -12.17 -10.84 -3.98
C ASP A 44 -12.27 -9.47 -4.67
N CYS A 45 -11.26 -8.60 -4.48
CA CYS A 45 -11.15 -7.34 -5.20
C CYS A 45 -10.24 -7.48 -6.41
N GLY A 46 -10.75 -7.11 -7.58
CA GLY A 46 -9.96 -7.04 -8.82
C GLY A 46 -8.91 -5.92 -8.83
N MET A 47 -8.75 -5.12 -7.77
CA MET A 47 -7.79 -4.03 -7.68
C MET A 47 -6.95 -4.09 -6.41
N SER A 48 -5.70 -3.65 -6.54
CA SER A 48 -4.71 -3.56 -5.47
C SER A 48 -3.90 -2.27 -5.61
N LEU A 49 -3.25 -1.84 -4.53
CA LEU A 49 -2.26 -0.77 -4.62
C LEU A 49 -0.87 -1.38 -4.74
N LEU A 50 -0.20 -1.10 -5.84
CA LEU A 50 1.23 -1.36 -5.99
C LEU A 50 2.01 -0.23 -5.34
N ILE A 51 2.90 -0.60 -4.42
CA ILE A 51 3.90 0.27 -3.80
C ILE A 51 5.27 -0.12 -4.34
N VAL A 52 6.00 0.85 -4.88
CA VAL A 52 7.38 0.69 -5.33
C VAL A 52 8.24 1.66 -4.54
N GLY A 53 9.08 1.14 -3.64
CA GLY A 53 10.05 1.95 -2.90
C GLY A 53 11.20 2.37 -3.82
N GLY A 54 11.59 3.64 -3.73
CA GLY A 54 12.75 4.19 -4.43
C GLY A 54 14.07 3.79 -3.77
N GLU A 55 15.18 4.34 -4.27
CA GLU A 55 16.54 3.98 -3.82
C GLU A 55 16.83 4.40 -2.38
N ARG A 56 16.13 5.42 -1.88
CA ARG A 56 16.36 5.96 -0.54
C ARG A 56 15.58 5.23 0.55
N LEU A 57 14.52 4.50 0.17
CA LEU A 57 13.67 3.78 1.10
C LEU A 57 14.29 2.41 1.46
N ILE A 58 15.30 2.45 2.32
CA ILE A 58 16.06 1.27 2.79
C ILE A 58 16.08 1.19 4.32
N ASP A 59 16.32 -0.02 4.84
CA ASP A 59 16.54 -0.33 6.26
C ASP A 59 15.52 0.32 7.23
N GLU A 60 15.97 1.23 8.10
CA GLU A 60 15.17 1.84 9.19
C GLU A 60 14.00 2.70 8.69
N GLU A 61 14.16 3.36 7.53
CA GLU A 61 13.07 4.14 6.92
C GLU A 61 11.96 3.22 6.41
N LEU A 62 12.31 1.99 6.02
CA LEU A 62 11.36 1.06 5.46
C LEU A 62 10.37 0.52 6.51
N GLU A 63 10.87 0.20 7.72
CA GLU A 63 9.99 -0.21 8.82
C GLU A 63 9.06 0.92 9.22
N THR A 64 9.59 2.14 9.35
CA THR A 64 8.82 3.34 9.70
C THR A 64 7.76 3.67 8.63
N PHE A 65 8.10 3.51 7.36
CA PHE A 65 7.17 3.64 6.24
C PHE A 65 6.01 2.65 6.37
N TRP A 66 6.29 1.37 6.61
CA TRP A 66 5.25 0.36 6.75
C TRP A 66 4.36 0.60 7.97
N GLN A 67 4.94 0.95 9.12
CA GLN A 67 4.17 1.34 10.30
C GLN A 67 3.24 2.52 10.00
N SER A 68 3.72 3.51 9.24
CA SER A 68 2.92 4.67 8.83
C SER A 68 1.77 4.28 7.90
N VAL A 69 2.04 3.43 6.90
CA VAL A 69 1.01 2.89 5.99
C VAL A 69 -0.07 2.14 6.77
N GLU A 70 0.33 1.22 7.65
CA GLU A 70 -0.60 0.42 8.44
C GLU A 70 -1.43 1.29 9.38
N SER A 71 -0.80 2.24 10.09
CA SER A 71 -1.49 3.16 10.98
C SER A 71 -2.56 3.99 10.24
N ILE A 72 -2.23 4.52 9.06
CA ILE A 72 -3.18 5.27 8.23
C ILE A 72 -4.37 4.38 7.83
N LEU A 73 -4.12 3.18 7.30
CA LEU A 73 -5.18 2.28 6.86
C LEU A 73 -6.08 1.82 8.02
N GLN A 74 -5.49 1.49 9.16
CA GLN A 74 -6.20 1.09 10.38
C GLN A 74 -7.05 2.24 10.94
N SER A 75 -6.52 3.47 10.99
CA SER A 75 -7.26 4.64 11.46
C SER A 75 -8.53 4.92 10.63
N LYS A 76 -8.53 4.49 9.36
CA LYS A 76 -9.65 4.60 8.43
C LYS A 76 -10.51 3.34 8.36
N LYS A 77 -10.22 2.33 9.20
CA LYS A 77 -10.91 1.03 9.23
C LYS A 77 -10.93 0.35 7.87
N ILE A 78 -9.87 0.54 7.07
CA ILE A 78 -9.75 -0.11 5.77
C ILE A 78 -9.24 -1.53 6.02
N HIS A 79 -9.92 -2.53 5.48
CA HIS A 79 -9.47 -3.91 5.55
C HIS A 79 -8.47 -4.16 4.42
N TYR A 80 -7.29 -4.66 4.76
CA TYR A 80 -6.21 -4.86 3.80
C TYR A 80 -5.34 -6.07 4.17
N ARG A 81 -4.55 -6.53 3.20
CA ARG A 81 -3.41 -7.43 3.41
C ARG A 81 -2.23 -6.91 2.59
N ILE A 82 -1.05 -6.83 3.20
CA ILE A 82 0.17 -6.43 2.50
C ILE A 82 0.90 -7.69 2.03
N GLN A 83 1.13 -7.78 0.73
CA GLN A 83 1.92 -8.83 0.09
C GLN A 83 3.21 -8.23 -0.45
N ARG A 84 4.34 -8.48 0.24
CA ARG A 84 5.66 -8.02 -0.20
C ARG A 84 6.20 -8.94 -1.29
N VAL A 85 6.83 -8.35 -2.30
CA VAL A 85 7.54 -9.04 -3.37
C VAL A 85 9.03 -8.81 -3.14
N ILE A 86 9.76 -9.92 -2.96
CA ILE A 86 11.22 -9.94 -2.75
C ILE A 86 11.92 -9.75 -4.09
#